data_AF-A0A2U2N1C8-F1
#
_entry.id   AF-A0A2U2N1C8-F1
#
_cell.length_a   1.000
_cell.length_b   1.000
_cell.length_c   1.000
_cell.angle_alpha   90.00
_cell.angle_beta   90.00
_cell.angle_gamma   90.00
#
_symmetry.space_group_name_H-M   'P 1'
#
loop_
_entity.id
_entity.type
_entity.pdbx_description
1 polymer ?
#
loop_
_entity_poly.entity_id
_entity_poly.type
_entity_poly.pdbx_seq_one_letter_code
_entity_poly.pdbx_strand_id
1 'polypeptide(L)' 'MTRRHTVQESYLKPRDGLQVRKPDGRVLAAEGERVALTSYWRRRLRDGDVVEARPPRKPSKAESKE' A
#
# COMPACT_ATOMS: atom_id res chain seq x y z
N MET A 1 -14.23 -11.16 23.48
CA MET A 1 -12.86 -11.29 22.94
C MET A 1 -12.71 -10.30 21.78
N THR A 2 -12.26 -9.07 22.04
CA THR A 2 -12.14 -8.04 21.01
C THR A 2 -10.84 -8.27 20.24
N ARG A 3 -10.91 -8.78 19.01
CA ARG A 3 -9.74 -8.84 18.12
C ARG A 3 -9.25 -7.41 17.91
N ARG A 4 -8.03 -7.09 18.35
CA ARG A 4 -7.32 -5.91 17.85
C ARG A 4 -7.17 -6.08 16.35
N HIS A 5 -7.88 -5.26 15.58
CA HIS A 5 -7.63 -5.14 14.15
C HIS A 5 -6.30 -4.37 14.00
N THR A 6 -5.19 -5.09 14.09
CA THR A 6 -3.91 -4.53 13.66
C THR A 6 -4.00 -4.27 12.17
N VAL A 7 -3.86 -3.01 11.77
CA VAL A 7 -3.74 -2.65 10.36
C VAL A 7 -2.43 -3.25 9.87
N GLN A 8 -2.52 -4.28 9.03
CA GLN A 8 -1.33 -4.83 8.37
C GLN A 8 -0.90 -3.83 7.30
N GLU A 9 0.38 -3.47 7.24
CA GLU A 9 0.95 -2.62 6.19
C GLU A 9 1.72 -3.50 5.20
N SER A 10 1.64 -3.21 3.91
CA SER A 10 2.51 -3.83 2.90
C SER A 10 3.05 -2.78 1.94
N TYR A 11 4.18 -3.10 1.32
CA TYR A 11 4.82 -2.22 0.36
C TYR A 11 4.39 -2.63 -1.04
N LEU A 12 3.57 -1.78 -1.67
CA LEU A 12 2.95 -2.06 -2.96
C LEU A 12 3.52 -1.15 -4.02
N LYS A 13 3.84 -1.73 -5.18
CA LYS A 13 4.27 -1.02 -6.38
C LYS A 13 3.21 -1.19 -7.47
N PRO A 14 2.81 -0.12 -8.18
CA PRO A 14 1.94 -0.27 -9.33
C PRO A 14 2.69 -1.00 -10.45
N ARG A 15 1.97 -1.75 -11.28
CA ARG A 15 2.56 -2.35 -12.47
C ARG A 15 3.08 -1.26 -13.40
N ASP A 16 4.16 -1.56 -14.10
CA ASP A 16 4.79 -0.61 -15.02
C ASP A 16 3.79 -0.15 -16.09
N GLY A 17 3.74 1.16 -16.34
CA GLY A 17 2.76 1.77 -17.24
C GLY A 17 1.34 1.93 -16.68
N LEU A 18 1.04 1.53 -15.43
CA LEU A 18 -0.26 1.75 -14.78
C LEU A 18 -0.20 2.82 -13.70
N GLN A 19 -1.15 3.76 -13.72
CA GLN A 19 -1.45 4.64 -12.58
C GLN A 19 -2.53 4.02 -11.71
N VAL A 20 -2.13 3.53 -10.55
CA VAL A 20 -3.08 3.05 -9.53
C VAL A 20 -3.41 4.19 -8.58
N ARG A 21 -4.69 4.56 -8.49
CA ARG A 21 -5.15 5.53 -7.48
C ARG A 21 -5.32 4.87 -6.12
N LYS A 22 -5.06 5.63 -5.08
CA LYS A 22 -5.33 5.32 -3.67
C LYS A 22 -6.80 5.65 -3.37
N PRO A 23 -7.38 5.10 -2.29
CA PRO A 23 -8.71 5.51 -1.83
C PRO A 23 -8.81 7.00 -1.51
N ASP A 24 -7.70 7.65 -1.11
CA ASP A 24 -7.61 9.10 -0.86
C ASP A 24 -7.58 9.96 -2.14
N GLY A 25 -7.70 9.36 -3.32
CA GLY A 25 -7.67 10.05 -4.62
C GLY A 25 -6.27 10.37 -5.14
N ARG A 26 -5.22 10.24 -4.32
CA ARG A 26 -3.82 10.36 -4.75
C ARG A 26 -3.39 9.16 -5.60
N VAL A 27 -2.32 9.30 -6.38
CA VAL A 27 -1.74 8.20 -7.17
C VAL A 27 -0.67 7.47 -6.36
N LEU A 28 -0.60 6.14 -6.47
CA LEU A 28 0.47 5.33 -5.88
C LEU A 28 1.81 5.64 -6.56
N ALA A 29 2.86 5.77 -5.76
CA ALA A 29 4.19 6.05 -6.30
C ALA A 29 4.63 4.95 -7.27
N ALA A 30 5.19 5.33 -8.42
CA ALA A 30 5.68 4.37 -9.42
C ALA A 30 6.79 3.46 -8.87
N GLU A 31 7.58 3.93 -7.91
CA GLU A 31 8.61 3.14 -7.21
C GLU A 31 8.05 2.22 -6.10
N GLY A 32 6.76 2.36 -5.80
CA GLY A 32 6.07 1.70 -4.69
C GLY A 32 6.09 2.49 -3.39
N GLU A 33 5.13 2.18 -2.51
CA GLU A 33 4.92 2.88 -1.24
C GLU A 33 4.39 1.91 -0.17
N ARG A 34 4.63 2.20 1.11
CA ARG A 34 3.96 1.49 2.22
C ARG A 34 2.52 1.95 2.31
N VAL A 35 1.60 1.00 2.21
CA VAL A 35 0.18 1.25 2.33
C VAL A 35 -0.45 0.25 3.30
N ALA A 36 -1.46 0.71 4.04
CA ALA A 36 -2.29 -0.16 4.84
C ALA A 36 -2.99 -1.19 3.94
N LEU A 37 -2.88 -2.47 4.27
CA LEU A 37 -3.41 -3.62 3.51
C LEU A 37 -4.93 -3.77 3.72
N THR A 38 -5.66 -2.75 3.28
CA THR A 38 -7.12 -2.69 3.26
C THR A 38 -7.70 -3.57 2.16
N SER A 39 -9.02 -3.78 2.18
CA SER A 39 -9.73 -4.53 1.14
C SER A 39 -9.51 -3.97 -0.27
N TYR A 40 -9.25 -2.66 -0.40
CA TYR A 40 -8.92 -2.00 -1.66
C TYR A 40 -7.66 -2.58 -2.31
N TRP A 41 -6.57 -2.63 -1.53
CA TRP A 41 -5.28 -3.12 -2.01
C TRP A 41 -5.27 -4.62 -2.23
N ARG A 42 -5.96 -5.38 -1.37
CA ARG A 42 -6.16 -6.82 -1.59
C ARG A 42 -6.83 -7.11 -2.92
N ARG A 43 -7.81 -6.29 -3.33
CA ARG A 43 -8.45 -6.42 -4.65
C ARG A 43 -7.44 -6.16 -5.75
N ARG A 44 -6.71 -5.04 -5.69
CA ARG A 44 -5.68 -4.67 -6.69
C ARG A 44 -4.55 -5.69 -6.82
N LEU A 45 -4.17 -6.35 -5.73
CA LEU A 45 -3.21 -7.46 -5.76
C LEU A 45 -3.77 -8.67 -6.52
N ARG A 46 -5.05 -8.98 -6.36
CA ARG A 46 -5.71 -10.07 -7.08
C ARG A 46 -5.92 -9.75 -8.56
N ASP A 47 -6.26 -8.50 -8.88
CA ASP A 47 -6.35 -8.01 -10.27
C ASP A 47 -4.97 -7.92 -10.96
N GLY A 48 -3.88 -7.84 -10.18
CA GLY A 48 -2.52 -7.68 -10.71
C GLY A 48 -2.20 -6.24 -11.16
N ASP A 49 -3.01 -5.27 -10.74
CA ASP A 49 -2.74 -3.83 -10.92
C ASP A 49 -1.53 -3.37 -10.09
N VAL A 50 -1.33 -4.00 -8.93
CA VAL A 50 -0.22 -3.77 -8.02
C VAL A 50 0.47 -5.07 -7.67
N VAL A 51 1.75 -4.96 -7.34
CA VAL A 51 2.58 -6.08 -6.90
C VAL A 51 3.16 -5.79 -5.52
N GLU A 52 3.24 -6.81 -4.68
CA GLU A 52 3.98 -6.73 -3.42
C GLU A 52 5.48 -6.67 -3.73
N ALA A 53 6.12 -5.61 -3.28
CA ALA A 53 7.55 -5.42 -3.39
C ALA A 53 8.18 -5.31 -2.00
N ARG A 54 9.49 -5.53 -1.90
CA ARG A 54 10.19 -5.27 -0.65
C ARG A 54 10.54 -3.78 -0.57
N PRO A 55 10.23 -3.09 0.54
CA PRO A 55 10.69 -1.73 0.71
C PRO A 55 12.23 -1.72 0.70
N PRO A 56 12.89 -0.75 0.04
CA PRO A 56 14.29 -0.49 0.35
C PRO A 56 14.38 -0.19 1.85
N ARG A 57 15.39 -0.72 2.53
CA ARG A 57 15.64 -0.50 3.98
C ARG A 57 15.94 0.99 4.22
N LYS A 58 14.94 1.85 4.14
CA LYS A 58 14.95 3.22 4.66
C LYS A 58 14.01 3.24 5.88
N PRO A 59 14.49 3.78 7.02
CA PRO A 59 13.76 3.72 8.26
C PRO A 59 12.46 4.51 8.14
N SER A 60 11.45 4.01 8.82
CA SER A 60 10.09 4.52 8.92
C SER A 60 10.02 6.05 8.96
N LYS A 61 9.32 6.67 8.00
CA LYS A 61 8.71 7.98 8.26
C LYS A 61 7.22 7.74 8.47
N ALA A 62 6.86 7.75 9.74
CA ALA A 62 5.51 7.88 10.23
C ALA A 62 4.86 9.14 9.64
N GLU A 63 3.59 9.08 9.26
CA GLU A 63 2.73 10.26 9.32
C GLU A 63 1.25 9.88 9.51
N SER A 64 0.87 9.82 10.78
CA SER A 64 -0.40 10.25 11.38
C SER A 64 -0.13 10.19 12.89
N LYS A 65 -0.21 11.23 13.72
CA LYS A 65 -0.72 12.60 13.65
C LYS A 65 -0.33 13.24 15.00
N GLU A 66 0.18 14.48 15.04
CA GLU A 66 0.06 15.38 16.21
C GLU A 66 -0.32 16.77 15.71
#